data_AF-A0A937P898-F1
#
_entry.id   AF-A0A937P898-F1
#
_cell.length_a   1.000
_cell.length_b   1.000
_cell.length_c   1.000
_cell.angle_alpha   90.00
_cell.angle_beta   90.00
_cell.angle_gamma   90.00
#
_symmetry.space_group_name_H-M   'P 1'
#
loop_
_entity.id
_entity.type
_entity.pdbx_description
1 polymer ?
#
loop_
_entity_poly.entity_id
_entity_poly.type
_entity_poly.pdbx_seq_one_letter_code
_entity_poly.pdbx_strand_id
1 'polypeptide(L)'
;MKQLITISISIFFAIAIKAQDNTPKYKLDEIISSPECSEWDEIYQKTAFAYDQKGNLISQIIYESVDGIEWSINMMNHKYEFTYDEHGNLTSEVESEPEDVPIEGFHWEQGEKVEFTHNEHGDLASYTEYYPEYNYNTESYQYTPSANANFTYKNDGNTIAYDWNSYWDAQENAWLITGNHYITLDEQKRIIEKGEIEYMGDPEAETSTKEITSYNDAGTIVSTDVWIKFKPGGEWGIIGKMEYTYDEMDNLLSVVLKYIHSETGEITETEIQEKYDYQYDEEGRMIVKTVFGTPFGGYDWIERERQHYEYDDKGLTASISYFRLTTFYYAGEGEVDSLMITDLEEFQYDDHGNKIEKITTQWDEYDNSLSGKSRTLYAYDYGMNRNHFRKPYGNINIPEIYLSIDLYKEVLDNLLFDDRILVEEITFMGFEEFENEQGETETRWLNPCTQKYNYSKLE
;
A
#
# COMPACT_ATOMS: atom_id res chain seq x y z
N MET A 1 -31.57 -9.00 -8.31
CA MET A 1 -30.17 -8.66 -8.63
C MET A 1 -29.59 -8.07 -7.35
N LYS A 2 -28.97 -8.91 -6.50
CA LYS A 2 -28.28 -8.44 -5.30
C LYS A 2 -26.85 -8.11 -5.74
N GLN A 3 -26.43 -6.85 -5.61
CA GLN A 3 -25.05 -6.45 -5.86
C GLN A 3 -24.20 -6.98 -4.71
N LEU A 4 -23.15 -7.72 -5.04
CA LEU A 4 -22.10 -8.09 -4.11
C LEU A 4 -21.29 -6.82 -3.84
N ILE A 5 -21.36 -6.28 -2.63
CA ILE A 5 -20.48 -5.20 -2.19
C ILE A 5 -19.24 -5.90 -1.62
N THR A 6 -18.10 -5.75 -2.29
CA THR A 6 -16.81 -6.20 -1.75
C THR A 6 -16.27 -5.08 -0.88
N ILE A 7 -16.27 -5.28 0.44
CA ILE A 7 -15.62 -4.37 1.40
C ILE A 7 -14.18 -4.86 1.55
N SER A 8 -13.21 -4.04 1.14
CA SER A 8 -11.79 -4.29 1.44
C SER A 8 -11.44 -3.52 2.72
N ILE A 9 -11.03 -4.23 3.77
CA ILE A 9 -10.57 -3.64 5.02
C ILE A 9 -9.03 -3.67 5.02
N SER A 10 -8.42 -2.50 5.13
CA SER A 10 -6.98 -2.34 5.36
C SER A 10 -6.75 -2.18 6.87
N ILE A 11 -6.27 -3.23 7.54
CA ILE A 11 -5.80 -3.13 8.92
C ILE A 11 -4.37 -2.59 8.88
N PHE A 12 -4.17 -1.35 9.31
CA PHE A 12 -2.83 -0.80 9.51
C PHE A 12 -2.27 -1.36 10.84
N PHE A 13 -1.37 -2.33 10.75
CA PHE A 13 -0.55 -2.68 11.90
C PHE A 13 0.51 -1.59 12.08
N ALA A 14 0.38 -0.78 13.13
CA ALA A 14 1.54 -0.12 13.72
C ALA A 14 2.44 -1.21 14.31
N ILE A 15 3.40 -1.72 13.51
CA ILE A 15 4.49 -2.53 14.05
C ILE A 15 5.33 -1.57 14.90
N ALA A 16 5.13 -1.61 16.22
CA ALA A 16 6.06 -1.00 17.16
C ALA A 16 7.41 -1.71 17.03
N ILE A 17 8.27 -1.19 16.14
CA ILE A 17 9.66 -1.66 16.03
C ILE A 17 10.35 -1.20 17.31
N LYS A 18 10.57 -2.14 18.23
CA LYS A 18 11.46 -1.92 19.37
C LYS A 18 12.85 -1.60 18.83
N ALA A 19 13.23 -0.33 18.84
CA ALA A 19 14.58 0.08 18.46
C ALA A 19 15.57 -0.70 19.33
N GLN A 20 16.47 -1.48 18.71
CA GLN A 20 17.59 -2.06 19.44
C GLN A 20 18.49 -0.91 19.95
N ASP A 21 18.94 -1.02 21.21
CA ASP A 21 19.73 -0.04 21.98
C ASP A 21 21.07 0.43 21.34
N ASN A 22 21.37 0.10 20.09
CA ASN A 22 22.67 0.29 19.45
C ASN A 22 22.68 1.24 18.24
N THR A 23 21.63 2.01 17.96
CA THR A 23 21.69 3.02 16.89
C THR A 23 22.54 4.23 17.35
N PRO A 24 23.69 4.52 16.71
CA PRO A 24 24.54 5.64 17.11
C PRO A 24 23.83 6.99 16.88
N LYS A 25 23.96 7.90 17.83
CA LYS A 25 23.38 9.26 17.79
C LYS A 25 24.43 10.25 17.27
N TYR A 26 24.15 10.95 16.17
CA TYR A 26 24.98 12.04 15.64
C TYR A 26 24.29 13.40 15.88
N LYS A 27 25.09 14.48 15.99
CA LYS A 27 24.60 15.86 16.12
C LYS A 27 25.23 16.72 15.01
N LEU A 28 24.41 17.51 14.32
CA LEU A 28 24.82 18.46 13.29
C LEU A 28 25.23 19.79 13.96
N ASP A 29 26.42 20.33 13.64
CA ASP A 29 27.02 21.43 14.40
C ASP A 29 26.95 22.84 13.75
N GLU A 30 26.74 23.00 12.43
CA GLU A 30 26.56 24.36 11.84
C GLU A 30 26.09 24.31 10.37
N ILE A 31 25.18 25.22 9.97
CA ILE A 31 24.77 25.45 8.56
C ILE A 31 25.42 26.75 8.08
N ILE A 32 26.22 26.70 7.01
CA ILE A 32 26.71 27.89 6.32
C ILE A 32 25.83 28.09 5.08
N SER A 33 24.98 29.12 5.07
CA SER A 33 24.14 29.44 3.90
C SER A 33 24.96 30.07 2.77
N SER A 34 24.75 29.58 1.54
CA SER A 34 25.23 30.19 0.29
C SER A 34 24.05 30.85 -0.43
N PRO A 35 24.16 32.09 -0.98
CA PRO A 35 23.00 32.87 -1.44
C PRO A 35 22.45 32.53 -2.84
N GLU A 36 22.91 31.47 -3.52
CA GLU A 36 22.70 31.30 -4.98
C GLU A 36 21.97 30.02 -5.42
N CYS A 37 21.20 29.38 -4.53
CA CYS A 37 20.37 28.23 -4.90
C CYS A 37 18.93 28.41 -4.41
N SER A 38 18.14 29.21 -5.12
CA SER A 38 16.70 29.34 -4.90
C SER A 38 16.01 29.11 -6.24
N GLU A 39 15.34 27.97 -6.43
CA GLU A 39 14.16 27.87 -7.32
C GLU A 39 13.47 26.48 -7.41
N TRP A 40 13.87 25.44 -6.67
CA TRP A 40 13.17 24.13 -6.77
C TRP A 40 13.13 23.36 -5.45
N ASP A 41 12.03 23.49 -4.70
CA ASP A 41 11.72 22.68 -3.52
C ASP A 41 10.22 22.30 -3.51
N GLU A 42 9.87 21.07 -3.89
CA GLU A 42 8.54 20.51 -3.62
C GLU A 42 8.69 19.16 -2.92
N ILE A 43 8.82 19.21 -1.59
CA ILE A 43 8.68 18.04 -0.73
C ILE A 43 7.19 17.94 -0.37
N TYR A 44 6.54 16.86 -0.79
CA TYR A 44 5.09 16.69 -0.59
C TYR A 44 4.71 16.18 0.79
N GLN A 45 5.62 15.51 1.51
CA GLN A 45 5.34 14.98 2.85
C GLN A 45 6.57 15.00 3.77
N LYS A 46 6.38 15.38 5.02
CA LYS A 46 7.39 15.34 6.09
C LYS A 46 6.77 14.69 7.32
N THR A 47 7.51 13.85 8.03
CA THR A 47 7.02 13.22 9.26
C THR A 47 7.94 13.50 10.44
N ALA A 48 7.37 13.90 11.58
CA ALA A 48 8.09 14.09 12.84
C ALA A 48 7.65 13.04 13.86
N PHE A 49 8.62 12.49 14.61
CA PHE A 49 8.39 11.46 15.62
C PHE A 49 8.91 11.91 16.99
N ALA A 50 8.20 11.54 18.06
CA ALA A 50 8.62 11.75 19.44
C ALA A 50 8.52 10.45 20.24
N TYR A 51 9.47 10.21 21.15
CA TYR A 51 9.56 8.98 21.94
C TYR A 51 9.67 9.27 23.44
N ASP A 52 9.16 8.36 24.28
CA ASP A 52 9.34 8.40 25.72
C ASP A 52 10.76 7.92 26.16
N GLN A 53 11.00 7.85 27.47
CA GLN A 53 12.28 7.38 28.02
C GLN A 53 12.53 5.87 27.83
N LYS A 54 11.48 5.08 27.58
CA LYS A 54 11.56 3.65 27.29
C LYS A 54 11.72 3.37 25.78
N GLY A 55 11.67 4.41 24.94
CA GLY A 55 11.77 4.31 23.49
C GLY A 55 10.43 4.00 22.80
N ASN A 56 9.29 4.15 23.49
CA ASN A 56 7.97 4.01 22.86
C ASN A 56 7.62 5.28 22.08
N LEU A 57 7.01 5.14 20.90
CA LEU A 57 6.56 6.27 20.08
C LEU A 57 5.37 6.95 20.75
N ILE A 58 5.49 8.20 21.20
CA ILE A 58 4.40 8.92 21.89
C ILE A 58 3.69 9.94 21.01
N SER A 59 4.29 10.33 19.89
CA SER A 59 3.63 11.19 18.90
C SER A 59 4.24 11.05 17.51
N GLN A 60 3.38 11.12 16.50
CA GLN A 60 3.73 11.22 15.10
C GLN A 60 2.96 12.39 14.48
N ILE A 61 3.65 13.27 13.75
CA ILE A 61 3.01 14.36 13.00
C ILE A 61 3.40 14.19 11.55
N ILE A 62 2.41 14.03 10.69
CA ILE A 62 2.55 13.99 9.24
C ILE A 62 2.20 15.38 8.72
N TYR A 63 3.11 15.96 7.95
CA TYR A 63 2.92 17.22 7.25
C TYR A 63 2.80 16.95 5.77
N GLU A 64 1.73 17.41 5.14
CA GLU A 64 1.54 17.31 3.69
C GLU A 64 1.53 18.70 3.04
N SER A 65 2.32 18.89 1.99
CA SER A 65 2.32 20.12 1.18
C SER A 65 1.54 19.88 -0.10
N VAL A 66 0.62 20.79 -0.41
CA VAL A 66 -0.05 20.85 -1.72
C VAL A 66 0.54 22.03 -2.48
N ASP A 67 1.00 21.79 -3.70
CA ASP A 67 1.42 22.81 -4.68
C ASP A 67 2.69 23.64 -4.34
N GLY A 68 3.68 23.05 -3.66
CA GLY A 68 4.97 23.73 -3.44
C GLY A 68 4.90 24.99 -2.56
N ILE A 69 3.77 25.18 -1.87
CA ILE A 69 3.60 26.24 -0.89
C ILE A 69 4.36 25.83 0.37
N GLU A 70 5.22 26.73 0.84
CA GLU A 70 6.04 26.64 2.05
C GLU A 70 5.25 26.00 3.19
N TRP A 71 5.86 25.03 3.89
CA TRP A 71 5.31 24.19 4.97
C TRP A 71 4.49 24.98 6.00
N SER A 72 3.29 25.37 5.64
CA SER A 72 2.39 26.07 6.53
C SER A 72 1.59 25.02 7.26
N ILE A 73 1.49 25.22 8.57
CA ILE A 73 0.78 24.35 9.51
C ILE A 73 -0.74 24.21 9.16
N ASN A 74 -1.23 24.94 8.16
CA ASN A 74 -2.61 24.95 7.68
C ASN A 74 -2.91 23.94 6.54
N MET A 75 -1.99 23.02 6.23
CA MET A 75 -2.20 22.01 5.17
C MET A 75 -2.28 20.63 5.80
N MET A 76 -3.16 19.75 5.26
CA MET A 76 -3.53 18.42 5.79
C MET A 76 -2.43 17.78 6.65
N ASN A 77 -2.54 17.99 7.96
CA ASN A 77 -1.61 17.44 8.92
C ASN A 77 -2.35 16.41 9.75
N HIS A 78 -1.82 15.20 9.85
CA HIS A 78 -2.33 14.23 10.81
C HIS A 78 -1.39 14.20 12.00
N LYS A 79 -1.93 14.41 13.20
CA LYS A 79 -1.21 14.21 14.45
C LYS A 79 -1.76 12.99 15.16
N TYR A 80 -0.88 12.04 15.43
CA TYR A 80 -1.17 10.89 16.27
C TYR A 80 -0.48 11.06 17.63
N GLU A 81 -1.21 10.75 18.69
CA GLU A 81 -0.71 10.69 20.06
C GLU A 81 -0.96 9.30 20.64
N PHE A 82 0.08 8.71 21.24
CA PHE A 82 0.05 7.34 21.72
C PHE A 82 0.32 7.31 23.22
N THR A 83 -0.39 6.42 23.92
CA THR A 83 -0.21 6.18 25.37
C THR A 83 0.03 4.71 25.63
N TYR A 84 0.79 4.40 26.69
CA TYR A 84 1.19 3.03 27.00
C TYR A 84 0.98 2.71 28.48
N ASP A 85 0.76 1.44 28.79
CA ASP A 85 0.71 0.94 30.16
C ASP A 85 2.13 0.78 30.78
N GLU A 86 2.19 0.28 32.01
CA GLU A 86 3.43 0.07 32.75
C GLU A 86 4.39 -0.92 32.06
N HIS A 87 3.84 -1.87 31.30
CA HIS A 87 4.55 -2.92 30.57
C HIS A 87 4.98 -2.48 29.16
N GLY A 88 4.50 -1.31 28.70
CA GLY A 88 4.79 -0.79 27.36
C GLY A 88 3.81 -1.25 26.29
N ASN A 89 2.63 -1.76 26.67
CA ASN A 89 1.56 -2.07 25.73
C ASN A 89 0.79 -0.79 25.38
N LEU A 90 0.43 -0.60 24.10
CA LEU A 90 -0.33 0.57 23.65
C LEU A 90 -1.72 0.57 24.31
N THR A 91 -2.14 1.67 24.94
CA THR A 91 -3.45 1.76 25.62
C THR A 91 -4.41 2.71 24.93
N SER A 92 -3.90 3.70 24.21
CA SER A 92 -4.74 4.58 23.41
C SER A 92 -3.95 5.25 22.31
N GLU A 93 -4.62 5.47 21.19
CA GLU A 93 -4.20 6.28 20.06
C GLU A 93 -5.25 7.39 19.85
N VAL A 94 -4.80 8.61 19.63
CA VAL A 94 -5.66 9.75 19.31
C VAL A 94 -5.14 10.38 18.04
N GLU A 95 -5.98 10.40 17.01
CA GLU A 95 -5.76 11.19 15.82
C GLU A 95 -6.31 12.60 16.02
N SER A 96 -5.65 13.58 15.42
CA SER A 96 -6.09 14.97 15.43
C SER A 96 -5.73 15.62 14.10
N GLU A 97 -6.62 16.47 13.63
CA GLU A 97 -6.49 17.23 12.39
C GLU A 97 -6.41 18.73 12.72
N PRO A 98 -5.74 19.55 11.91
CA PRO A 98 -5.73 21.00 12.10
C PRO A 98 -7.14 21.57 11.85
N GLU A 99 -7.60 22.54 12.66
CA GLU A 99 -8.82 23.28 12.33
C GLU A 99 -8.65 24.02 10.98
N ASP A 100 -9.66 23.95 10.11
CA ASP A 100 -9.69 24.52 8.76
C ASP A 100 -9.54 26.05 8.69
N VAL A 101 -9.43 26.75 9.84
CA VAL A 101 -9.53 28.21 9.92
C VAL A 101 -8.16 28.87 10.11
N PRO A 102 -7.67 29.62 9.12
CA PRO A 102 -6.35 30.25 9.16
C PRO A 102 -6.41 31.61 9.86
N ILE A 103 -6.66 31.66 11.17
CA ILE A 103 -6.68 32.93 11.91
C ILE A 103 -6.09 32.73 13.31
N GLU A 104 -4.91 33.32 13.56
CA GLU A 104 -4.23 33.50 14.85
C GLU A 104 -4.60 32.53 15.98
N GLY A 105 -3.85 31.43 16.09
CA GLY A 105 -3.98 30.45 17.17
C GLY A 105 -4.19 29.05 16.63
N PHE A 106 -3.13 28.45 16.10
CA PHE A 106 -3.18 27.08 15.63
C PHE A 106 -3.60 26.13 16.75
N HIS A 107 -4.61 25.32 16.50
CA HIS A 107 -5.09 24.31 17.41
C HIS A 107 -5.45 23.06 16.62
N TRP A 108 -5.22 21.92 17.27
CA TRP A 108 -5.58 20.61 16.76
C TRP A 108 -7.01 20.31 17.17
N GLU A 109 -7.88 20.04 16.20
CA GLU A 109 -9.16 19.43 16.45
C GLU A 109 -8.96 17.95 16.74
N GLN A 110 -9.66 17.46 17.76
CA GLN A 110 -9.62 16.06 18.10
C GLN A 110 -10.36 15.25 17.04
N GLY A 111 -9.66 14.29 16.44
CA GLY A 111 -10.18 13.33 15.47
C GLY A 111 -10.56 12.01 16.15
N GLU A 112 -10.35 10.91 15.44
CA GLU A 112 -10.66 9.57 15.94
C GLU A 112 -9.82 9.21 17.17
N LYS A 113 -10.40 8.45 18.11
CA LYS A 113 -9.69 7.88 19.25
C LYS A 113 -9.89 6.39 19.29
N VAL A 114 -8.82 5.66 19.53
CA VAL A 114 -8.86 4.22 19.79
C VAL A 114 -8.33 3.95 21.19
N GLU A 115 -9.04 3.12 21.95
CA GLU A 115 -8.58 2.60 23.25
C GLU A 115 -8.36 1.09 23.16
N PHE A 116 -7.25 0.62 23.71
CA PHE A 116 -6.85 -0.78 23.66
C PHE A 116 -6.76 -1.34 25.08
N THR A 117 -7.16 -2.60 25.25
CA THR A 117 -6.93 -3.35 26.49
C THR A 117 -6.10 -4.60 26.20
N HIS A 118 -5.35 -5.05 27.19
CA HIS A 118 -4.45 -6.20 27.06
C HIS A 118 -4.74 -7.22 28.16
N ASN A 119 -4.53 -8.50 27.84
CA ASN A 119 -4.62 -9.59 28.81
C ASN A 119 -3.37 -9.62 29.73
N GLU A 120 -3.32 -10.55 30.69
CA GLU A 120 -2.19 -10.68 31.63
C GLU A 120 -0.84 -11.02 30.95
N HIS A 121 -0.85 -11.49 29.70
CA HIS A 121 0.34 -11.80 28.91
C HIS A 121 0.79 -10.64 28.01
N GLY A 122 0.00 -9.55 27.94
CA GLY A 122 0.27 -8.42 27.05
C GLY A 122 -0.29 -8.62 25.63
N ASP A 123 -1.14 -9.61 25.38
CA ASP A 123 -1.85 -9.72 24.10
C ASP A 123 -3.09 -8.82 24.10
N LEU A 124 -3.44 -8.28 22.93
CA LEU A 124 -4.59 -7.40 22.74
C LEU A 124 -5.90 -8.11 23.10
N ALA A 125 -6.58 -7.69 24.17
CA ALA A 125 -7.83 -8.28 24.63
C ALA A 125 -9.08 -7.59 24.03
N SER A 126 -9.02 -6.29 23.79
CA SER A 126 -10.06 -5.57 23.06
C SER A 126 -9.55 -4.24 22.53
N TYR A 127 -10.27 -3.67 21.57
CA TYR A 127 -10.16 -2.25 21.29
C TYR A 127 -11.54 -1.63 21.10
N THR A 128 -11.63 -0.31 21.32
CA THR A 128 -12.83 0.49 21.07
C THR A 128 -12.43 1.75 20.32
N GLU A 129 -13.05 1.96 19.16
CA GLU A 129 -12.96 3.20 18.39
C GLU A 129 -14.03 4.18 18.88
N TYR A 130 -13.69 5.45 18.87
CA TYR A 130 -14.55 6.54 19.27
C TYR A 130 -14.49 7.65 18.24
N TYR A 131 -15.66 8.15 17.86
CA TYR A 131 -15.78 9.37 17.07
C TYR A 131 -15.99 10.58 17.98
N PRO A 132 -15.30 11.70 17.72
CA PRO A 132 -15.52 12.94 18.44
C PRO A 132 -16.85 13.56 17.97
N GLU A 133 -17.74 13.84 18.92
CA GLU A 133 -18.98 14.59 18.68
C GLU A 133 -18.91 15.94 19.40
N TYR A 134 -19.03 17.03 18.64
CA TYR A 134 -19.01 18.36 19.21
C TYR A 134 -20.33 18.69 19.92
N ASN A 135 -20.27 18.91 21.24
CA ASN A 135 -21.43 19.30 22.03
C ASN A 135 -21.54 20.83 22.12
N TYR A 136 -22.42 21.41 21.31
CA TYR A 136 -22.67 22.86 21.24
C TYR A 136 -23.13 23.50 22.57
N ASN A 137 -23.68 22.73 23.52
CA ASN A 137 -24.13 23.29 24.79
C ASN A 137 -22.99 23.47 25.79
N THR A 138 -21.96 22.64 25.70
CA THR A 138 -20.80 22.66 26.59
C THR A 138 -19.54 23.20 25.92
N GLU A 139 -19.60 23.48 24.62
CA GLU A 139 -18.46 23.90 23.78
C GLU A 139 -17.27 22.93 23.95
N SER A 140 -17.57 21.63 23.89
CA SER A 140 -16.58 20.57 24.11
C SER A 140 -16.87 19.35 23.25
N TYR A 141 -15.83 18.66 22.79
CA TYR A 141 -15.97 17.34 22.17
C TYR A 141 -16.26 16.27 23.23
N GLN A 142 -17.17 15.36 22.90
CA GLN A 142 -17.44 14.15 23.64
C GLN A 142 -17.17 12.96 22.72
N TYR A 143 -16.50 11.93 23.21
CA TYR A 143 -16.22 10.73 22.42
C TYR A 143 -17.39 9.76 22.53
N THR A 144 -18.00 9.44 21.40
CA THR A 144 -19.02 8.39 21.31
C THR A 144 -18.38 7.12 20.75
N PRO A 145 -18.53 5.96 21.42
CA PRO A 145 -18.05 4.70 20.88
C PRO A 145 -18.67 4.42 19.51
N SER A 146 -17.86 3.99 18.54
CA SER A 146 -18.27 3.76 17.15
C SER A 146 -18.13 2.29 16.75
N ALA A 147 -17.00 1.68 17.09
CA ALA A 147 -16.73 0.26 16.89
C ALA A 147 -16.01 -0.33 18.09
N ASN A 148 -16.15 -1.63 18.28
CA ASN A 148 -15.48 -2.37 19.34
C ASN A 148 -15.16 -3.78 18.85
N ALA A 149 -13.96 -4.26 19.13
CA ALA A 149 -13.59 -5.66 18.91
C ALA A 149 -13.10 -6.27 20.21
N ASN A 150 -13.54 -7.50 20.53
CA ASN A 150 -13.07 -8.25 21.70
C ASN A 150 -12.40 -9.53 21.25
N PHE A 151 -11.16 -9.73 21.68
CA PHE A 151 -10.34 -10.88 21.35
C PHE A 151 -10.39 -11.92 22.46
N THR A 152 -10.74 -13.14 22.09
CA THR A 152 -10.70 -14.31 22.96
C THR A 152 -9.63 -15.26 22.47
N TYR A 153 -8.64 -15.49 23.32
CA TYR A 153 -7.59 -16.48 23.10
C TYR A 153 -8.01 -17.79 23.75
N LYS A 154 -8.08 -18.88 22.99
CA LYS A 154 -8.30 -20.20 23.58
C LYS A 154 -7.05 -20.62 24.36
N ASN A 155 -7.24 -21.39 25.43
CA ASN A 155 -6.16 -21.88 26.30
C ASN A 155 -5.10 -22.75 25.58
N ASP A 156 -5.36 -23.17 24.34
CA ASP A 156 -4.38 -23.84 23.49
C ASP A 156 -3.32 -22.88 22.92
N GLY A 157 -3.53 -21.57 23.03
CA GLY A 157 -2.69 -20.51 22.44
C GLY A 157 -2.69 -20.52 20.92
N ASN A 158 -3.55 -21.32 20.29
CA ASN A 158 -3.57 -21.62 18.86
C ASN A 158 -4.85 -21.09 18.20
N THR A 159 -5.93 -20.85 18.94
CA THR A 159 -7.10 -20.19 18.36
C THR A 159 -7.26 -18.77 18.91
N ILE A 160 -7.39 -17.81 18.00
CA ILE A 160 -7.80 -16.44 18.29
C ILE A 160 -9.18 -16.28 17.68
N ALA A 161 -10.20 -16.06 18.49
CA ALA A 161 -11.49 -15.58 18.02
C ALA A 161 -11.60 -14.10 18.39
N TYR A 162 -12.20 -13.28 17.53
CA TYR A 162 -12.60 -11.96 17.94
C TYR A 162 -14.02 -11.64 17.48
N ASP A 163 -14.81 -11.15 18.43
CA ASP A 163 -16.15 -10.66 18.17
C ASP A 163 -16.02 -9.22 17.70
N TRP A 164 -16.63 -8.91 16.55
CA TRP A 164 -16.61 -7.59 15.94
C TRP A 164 -17.98 -6.91 16.12
N ASN A 165 -17.98 -5.84 16.90
CA ASN A 165 -19.14 -5.00 17.14
C ASN A 165 -18.95 -3.68 16.38
N SER A 166 -19.53 -3.57 15.19
CA SER A 166 -19.33 -2.37 14.36
C SER A 166 -20.28 -1.22 14.66
N TYR A 167 -21.20 -1.36 15.63
CA TYR A 167 -22.21 -0.33 15.86
C TYR A 167 -22.63 -0.23 17.33
N TRP A 168 -22.49 0.97 17.89
CA TRP A 168 -23.08 1.34 19.16
C TRP A 168 -24.52 1.83 18.97
N ASP A 169 -25.50 1.11 19.50
CA ASP A 169 -26.88 1.59 19.54
C ASP A 169 -27.03 2.57 20.71
N ALA A 170 -27.05 3.86 20.39
CA ALA A 170 -27.23 4.92 21.37
C ALA A 170 -28.62 4.91 22.05
N GLN A 171 -29.64 4.31 21.44
CA GLN A 171 -30.99 4.22 22.04
C GLN A 171 -31.05 3.12 23.10
N GLU A 172 -30.48 1.96 22.79
CA GLU A 172 -30.42 0.81 23.70
C GLU A 172 -29.20 0.86 24.64
N ASN A 173 -28.25 1.78 24.39
CA ASN A 173 -26.99 1.93 25.10
C ASN A 173 -26.22 0.59 25.16
N ALA A 174 -26.12 -0.07 24.00
CA ALA A 174 -25.54 -1.39 23.85
C ALA A 174 -24.83 -1.55 22.51
N TRP A 175 -23.81 -2.41 22.47
CA TRP A 175 -23.15 -2.83 21.24
C TRP A 175 -24.03 -3.81 20.47
N LEU A 176 -24.18 -3.59 19.16
CA LEU A 176 -24.72 -4.57 18.25
C LEU A 176 -23.58 -5.38 17.64
N ILE A 177 -23.64 -6.70 17.82
CA ILE A 177 -22.69 -7.63 17.19
C ILE A 177 -23.03 -7.69 15.70
N THR A 178 -22.09 -7.28 14.86
CA THR A 178 -22.27 -7.28 13.40
C THR A 178 -21.47 -8.37 12.71
N GLY A 179 -20.47 -8.92 13.39
CA GLY A 179 -19.86 -10.16 12.97
C GLY A 179 -18.91 -10.77 13.99
N ASN A 180 -18.45 -11.98 13.70
CA ASN A 180 -17.39 -12.64 14.45
C ASN A 180 -16.34 -13.16 13.49
N HIS A 181 -15.07 -12.93 13.79
CA HIS A 181 -13.96 -13.51 13.05
C HIS A 181 -13.20 -14.50 13.93
N TYR A 182 -12.56 -15.47 13.31
CA TYR A 182 -11.66 -16.36 14.02
C TYR A 182 -10.51 -16.80 13.15
N ILE A 183 -9.40 -17.11 13.81
CA ILE A 183 -8.19 -17.66 13.24
C ILE A 183 -7.80 -18.86 14.10
N THR A 184 -7.63 -20.00 13.46
CA THR A 184 -7.08 -21.21 14.06
C THR A 184 -5.69 -21.45 13.50
N LEU A 185 -4.76 -21.66 14.40
CA LEU A 185 -3.38 -21.98 14.12
C LEU A 185 -3.11 -23.46 14.41
N ASP A 186 -2.15 -24.05 13.72
CA ASP A 186 -1.59 -25.34 14.11
C ASP A 186 -0.49 -25.22 15.18
N GLU A 187 0.15 -26.34 15.51
CA GLU A 187 1.23 -26.42 16.48
C GLU A 187 2.46 -25.59 16.12
N GLN A 188 2.66 -25.27 14.83
CA GLN A 188 3.74 -24.41 14.33
C GLN A 188 3.32 -22.93 14.22
N LYS A 189 2.14 -22.58 14.75
CA LYS A 189 1.55 -21.22 14.67
C LYS A 189 1.25 -20.76 13.24
N ARG A 190 1.01 -21.69 12.31
CA ARG A 190 0.57 -21.38 10.95
C ARG A 190 -0.95 -21.33 10.90
N ILE A 191 -1.53 -20.43 10.09
CA ILE A 191 -2.98 -20.31 9.93
C ILE A 191 -3.51 -21.52 9.15
N ILE A 192 -4.34 -22.34 9.80
CA ILE A 192 -5.00 -23.48 9.16
C ILE A 192 -6.46 -23.21 8.83
N GLU A 193 -7.09 -22.28 9.54
CA GLU A 193 -8.47 -21.86 9.29
C GLU A 193 -8.61 -20.40 9.67
N LYS A 194 -9.22 -19.59 8.81
CA LYS A 194 -9.76 -18.28 9.20
C LYS A 194 -11.22 -18.25 8.79
N GLY A 195 -12.08 -17.61 9.57
CA GLY A 195 -13.47 -17.48 9.20
C GLY A 195 -14.09 -16.20 9.72
N GLU A 196 -15.24 -15.91 9.14
CA GLU A 196 -16.02 -14.73 9.38
C GLU A 196 -17.49 -15.13 9.43
N ILE A 197 -18.22 -14.50 10.33
CA ILE A 197 -19.65 -14.64 10.49
C ILE A 197 -20.20 -13.23 10.40
N GLU A 198 -20.99 -12.92 9.39
CA GLU A 198 -21.65 -11.62 9.25
C GLU A 198 -23.11 -11.71 9.71
N TYR A 199 -23.50 -10.79 10.58
CA TYR A 199 -24.88 -10.57 11.00
C TYR A 199 -25.43 -9.34 10.28
N MET A 200 -26.25 -9.55 9.24
CA MET A 200 -26.90 -8.45 8.50
C MET A 200 -28.10 -7.85 9.26
N GLY A 201 -27.94 -7.51 10.54
CA GLY A 201 -28.99 -6.93 11.39
C GLY A 201 -30.14 -7.87 11.77
N ASP A 202 -30.16 -9.08 11.21
CA ASP A 202 -31.05 -10.17 11.59
C ASP A 202 -30.19 -11.38 11.98
N PRO A 203 -30.23 -11.84 13.25
CA PRO A 203 -29.49 -13.03 13.69
C PRO A 203 -29.86 -14.29 12.90
N GLU A 204 -31.02 -14.33 12.25
CA GLU A 204 -31.44 -15.45 11.39
C GLU A 204 -30.87 -15.34 9.96
N ALA A 205 -30.33 -14.18 9.57
CA ALA A 205 -29.70 -13.91 8.28
C ALA A 205 -28.15 -13.90 8.37
N GLU A 206 -27.61 -14.89 9.09
CA GLU A 206 -26.17 -15.10 9.23
C GLU A 206 -25.57 -15.68 7.94
N THR A 207 -24.57 -14.99 7.37
CA THR A 207 -23.69 -15.60 6.38
C THR A 207 -22.36 -15.87 7.04
N SER A 208 -21.89 -17.11 6.98
CA SER A 208 -20.57 -17.48 7.48
C SER A 208 -19.66 -17.82 6.30
N THR A 209 -18.44 -17.30 6.29
CA THR A 209 -17.37 -17.70 5.37
C THR A 209 -16.21 -18.29 6.16
N LYS A 210 -15.44 -19.16 5.53
CA LYS A 210 -14.15 -19.57 6.08
C LYS A 210 -13.18 -20.01 5.00
N GLU A 211 -11.91 -19.82 5.26
CA GLU A 211 -10.81 -20.31 4.45
C GLU A 211 -10.03 -21.35 5.24
N ILE A 212 -9.86 -22.54 4.68
CA ILE A 212 -9.05 -23.61 5.26
C ILE A 212 -7.78 -23.74 4.45
N THR A 213 -6.63 -23.59 5.10
CA THR A 213 -5.31 -23.68 4.46
C THR A 213 -4.62 -24.98 4.86
N SER A 214 -4.15 -25.73 3.86
CA SER A 214 -3.42 -26.99 4.05
C SER A 214 -1.95 -26.79 3.71
N TYR A 215 -1.09 -27.49 4.45
CA TYR A 215 0.37 -27.43 4.30
C TYR A 215 0.94 -28.82 4.02
N ASN A 216 2.06 -28.89 3.30
CA ASN A 216 2.88 -30.10 3.23
C ASN A 216 3.76 -30.26 4.49
N ASP A 217 4.54 -31.34 4.56
CA ASP A 217 5.44 -31.62 5.69
C ASP A 217 6.55 -30.57 5.88
N ALA A 218 6.92 -29.84 4.81
CA ALA A 218 7.88 -28.73 4.87
C ALA A 218 7.24 -27.43 5.38
N GLY A 219 5.91 -27.39 5.46
CA GLY A 219 5.13 -26.22 5.86
C GLY A 219 4.87 -25.21 4.74
N THR A 220 5.04 -25.63 3.49
CA THR A 220 4.59 -24.90 2.30
C THR A 220 3.08 -25.11 2.11
N ILE A 221 2.34 -24.05 1.78
CA ILE A 221 0.90 -24.11 1.50
C ILE A 221 0.67 -24.96 0.25
N VAL A 222 -0.23 -25.95 0.30
CA VAL A 222 -0.57 -26.80 -0.87
C VAL A 222 -1.98 -26.59 -1.38
N SER A 223 -2.89 -26.09 -0.53
CA SER A 223 -4.22 -25.69 -0.96
C SER A 223 -4.89 -24.74 0.02
N THR A 224 -5.81 -23.93 -0.50
CA THR A 224 -6.72 -23.10 0.29
C THR A 224 -8.14 -23.29 -0.22
N ASP A 225 -9.03 -23.76 0.64
CA ASP A 225 -10.45 -23.96 0.35
C ASP A 225 -11.26 -22.83 0.97
N VAL A 226 -12.08 -22.15 0.16
CA VAL A 226 -13.02 -21.11 0.60
C VAL A 226 -14.41 -21.73 0.71
N TRP A 227 -14.98 -21.69 1.90
CA TRP A 227 -16.29 -22.22 2.22
C TRP A 227 -17.24 -21.10 2.58
N ILE A 228 -18.51 -21.27 2.24
CA ILE A 228 -19.61 -20.39 2.63
C ILE A 228 -20.75 -21.20 3.24
N LYS A 229 -21.49 -20.55 4.11
CA LYS A 229 -22.73 -21.01 4.70
C LYS A 229 -23.72 -19.85 4.71
N PHE A 230 -24.78 -19.96 3.93
CA PHE A 230 -25.73 -18.85 3.69
C PHE A 230 -26.78 -18.62 4.79
N LYS A 231 -26.85 -19.50 5.79
CA LYS A 231 -27.81 -19.38 6.90
C LYS A 231 -27.35 -20.13 8.15
N PRO A 232 -27.78 -19.71 9.35
CA PRO A 232 -27.57 -20.48 10.58
C PRO A 232 -28.04 -21.93 10.43
N GLY A 233 -27.23 -22.87 10.90
CA GLY A 233 -27.54 -24.30 10.81
C GLY A 233 -27.52 -24.93 9.40
N GLY A 234 -27.30 -24.15 8.33
CA GLY A 234 -27.06 -24.66 6.98
C GLY A 234 -25.79 -25.52 6.86
N GLU A 235 -25.70 -26.27 5.77
CA GLU A 235 -24.48 -27.00 5.40
C GLU A 235 -23.43 -26.03 4.81
N TRP A 236 -22.15 -26.36 5.00
CA TRP A 236 -21.06 -25.63 4.39
C TRP A 236 -20.90 -26.07 2.94
N GLY A 237 -20.86 -25.11 2.02
CA GLY A 237 -20.50 -25.33 0.61
C GLY A 237 -19.13 -24.73 0.31
N ILE A 238 -18.31 -25.42 -0.49
CA ILE A 238 -17.08 -24.83 -1.04
C ILE A 238 -17.48 -23.90 -2.17
N ILE A 239 -16.98 -22.67 -2.18
CA ILE A 239 -17.16 -21.68 -3.27
C ILE A 239 -15.87 -21.41 -4.03
N GLY A 240 -14.72 -21.74 -3.44
CA GLY A 240 -13.43 -21.52 -4.05
C GLY A 240 -12.43 -22.57 -3.59
N LYS A 241 -11.53 -22.97 -4.47
CA LYS A 241 -10.36 -23.78 -4.12
C LYS A 241 -9.15 -23.31 -4.90
N MET A 242 -8.07 -23.03 -4.18
CA MET A 242 -6.75 -22.77 -4.73
C MET A 242 -5.86 -23.98 -4.46
N GLU A 243 -5.20 -24.49 -5.49
CA GLU A 243 -4.23 -25.59 -5.38
C GLU A 243 -2.87 -25.11 -5.86
N TYR A 244 -1.84 -25.35 -5.04
CA TYR A 244 -0.48 -24.86 -5.27
C TYR A 244 0.45 -26.03 -5.55
N THR A 245 1.39 -25.85 -6.47
CA THR A 245 2.42 -26.83 -6.79
C THR A 245 3.78 -26.15 -6.81
N TYR A 246 4.81 -26.88 -6.40
CA TYR A 246 6.16 -26.36 -6.23
C TYR A 246 7.18 -27.30 -6.87
N ASP A 247 8.34 -26.74 -7.22
CA ASP A 247 9.51 -27.54 -7.59
C ASP A 247 10.28 -28.02 -6.35
N GLU A 248 11.44 -28.65 -6.57
CA GLU A 248 12.29 -29.16 -5.49
C GLU A 248 13.00 -28.05 -4.69
N MET A 249 12.96 -26.80 -5.15
CA MET A 249 13.54 -25.62 -4.49
C MET A 249 12.46 -24.77 -3.80
N ASP A 250 11.23 -25.26 -3.69
CA ASP A 250 10.06 -24.55 -3.19
C ASP A 250 9.68 -23.30 -4.03
N ASN A 251 10.05 -23.25 -5.31
CA ASN A 251 9.51 -22.24 -6.23
C ASN A 251 8.09 -22.63 -6.65
N LEU A 252 7.17 -21.67 -6.65
CA LEU A 252 5.76 -21.88 -7.01
C LEU A 252 5.61 -22.17 -8.50
N LEU A 253 5.34 -23.41 -8.90
CA LEU A 253 5.21 -23.80 -10.31
C LEU A 253 3.84 -23.51 -10.91
N SER A 254 2.77 -23.74 -10.15
CA SER A 254 1.42 -23.41 -10.62
C SER A 254 0.42 -23.19 -9.51
N VAL A 255 -0.59 -22.36 -9.80
CA VAL A 255 -1.79 -22.14 -8.99
C VAL A 255 -3.01 -22.45 -9.83
N VAL A 256 -3.87 -23.35 -9.37
CA VAL A 256 -5.16 -23.63 -10.01
C VAL A 256 -6.28 -23.07 -9.13
N LEU A 257 -7.07 -22.17 -9.69
CA LEU A 257 -8.22 -21.53 -9.04
C LEU A 257 -9.52 -22.12 -9.58
N LYS A 258 -10.25 -22.79 -8.69
CA LYS A 258 -11.53 -23.42 -8.98
C LYS A 258 -12.62 -22.63 -8.29
N TYR A 259 -13.56 -22.08 -9.04
CA TYR A 259 -14.77 -21.50 -8.48
C TYR A 259 -15.87 -22.55 -8.51
N ILE A 260 -16.60 -22.62 -7.41
CA ILE A 260 -17.72 -23.54 -7.29
C ILE A 260 -18.96 -22.68 -7.14
N HIS A 261 -19.73 -22.59 -8.22
CA HIS A 261 -21.00 -21.89 -8.19
C HIS A 261 -22.02 -22.77 -7.47
N SER A 262 -22.67 -22.21 -6.46
CA SER A 262 -23.78 -22.86 -5.77
C SER A 262 -24.93 -21.88 -5.60
N GLU A 263 -25.98 -22.06 -6.39
CA GLU A 263 -27.20 -21.23 -6.30
C GLU A 263 -28.09 -21.64 -5.12
N THR A 264 -27.97 -22.88 -4.66
CA THR A 264 -28.88 -23.48 -3.68
C THR A 264 -28.18 -24.04 -2.44
N GLY A 265 -26.85 -23.92 -2.36
CA GLY A 265 -26.02 -24.65 -1.39
C GLY A 265 -25.63 -26.05 -1.88
N GLU A 266 -26.24 -26.56 -2.96
CA GLU A 266 -25.77 -27.77 -3.64
C GLU A 266 -24.68 -27.39 -4.66
N ILE A 267 -23.58 -28.13 -4.67
CA ILE A 267 -22.49 -27.98 -5.66
C ILE A 267 -23.00 -28.54 -6.98
N THR A 268 -23.41 -27.66 -7.91
CA THR A 268 -23.98 -28.09 -9.19
C THR A 268 -22.93 -28.19 -10.29
N GLU A 269 -21.87 -27.37 -10.25
CA GLU A 269 -20.82 -27.37 -11.26
C GLU A 269 -19.52 -26.78 -10.71
N THR A 270 -18.38 -27.41 -10.99
CA THR A 270 -17.06 -26.81 -10.74
C THR A 270 -16.64 -26.12 -12.03
N GLU A 271 -16.62 -24.79 -12.02
CA GLU A 271 -16.07 -24.01 -13.12
C GLU A 271 -14.63 -23.66 -12.75
N ILE A 272 -13.67 -24.38 -13.36
CA ILE A 272 -12.27 -24.04 -13.17
C ILE A 272 -12.00 -22.80 -14.02
N GLN A 273 -11.91 -21.60 -13.43
CA GLN A 273 -11.84 -20.39 -14.23
C GLN A 273 -10.41 -19.98 -14.58
N GLU A 274 -9.44 -20.23 -13.71
CA GLU A 274 -8.08 -19.71 -13.89
C GLU A 274 -6.98 -20.68 -13.45
N LYS A 275 -5.88 -20.69 -14.20
CA LYS A 275 -4.63 -21.36 -13.84
C LYS A 275 -3.47 -20.44 -14.14
N TYR A 276 -2.53 -20.41 -13.21
CA TYR A 276 -1.30 -19.65 -13.31
C TYR A 276 -0.15 -20.64 -13.36
N ASP A 277 0.68 -20.58 -14.39
CA ASP A 277 1.94 -21.34 -14.45
C ASP A 277 3.12 -20.38 -14.38
N TYR A 278 4.17 -20.82 -13.71
CA TYR A 278 5.40 -20.06 -13.52
C TYR A 278 6.59 -20.89 -13.96
N GLN A 279 7.61 -20.22 -14.50
CA GLN A 279 8.89 -20.83 -14.83
C GLN A 279 10.01 -19.98 -14.25
N TYR A 280 11.08 -20.65 -13.84
CA TYR A 280 12.22 -20.04 -13.17
C TYR A 280 13.52 -20.39 -13.89
N ASP A 281 14.51 -19.51 -13.79
CA ASP A 281 15.88 -19.83 -14.19
C ASP A 281 16.63 -20.62 -13.10
N GLU A 282 17.90 -20.92 -13.34
CA GLU A 282 18.75 -21.70 -12.43
C GLU A 282 19.01 -20.98 -11.09
N GLU A 283 18.87 -19.65 -11.05
CA GLU A 283 18.99 -18.85 -9.84
C GLU A 283 17.66 -18.72 -9.07
N GLY A 284 16.58 -19.32 -9.55
CA GLY A 284 15.26 -19.25 -8.93
C GLY A 284 14.51 -17.94 -9.20
N ARG A 285 14.89 -17.19 -10.23
CA ARG A 285 14.19 -15.96 -10.65
C ARG A 285 13.09 -16.32 -11.65
N MET A 286 11.91 -15.73 -11.49
CA MET A 286 10.76 -16.01 -12.36
C MET A 286 10.98 -15.42 -13.76
N ILE A 287 11.10 -16.28 -14.77
CA ILE A 287 11.31 -15.86 -16.17
C ILE A 287 10.02 -15.85 -17.00
N VAL A 288 9.02 -16.63 -16.61
CA VAL A 288 7.71 -16.68 -17.30
C VAL A 288 6.59 -16.79 -16.27
N LYS A 289 5.53 -16.03 -16.49
CA LYS A 289 4.21 -16.23 -15.88
C LYS A 289 3.17 -16.38 -16.97
N THR A 290 2.39 -17.44 -16.95
CA THR A 290 1.31 -17.70 -17.92
C THR A 290 -0.02 -17.79 -17.20
N VAL A 291 -1.01 -17.04 -17.66
CA VAL A 291 -2.39 -17.06 -17.16
C VAL A 291 -3.25 -17.79 -18.17
N PHE A 292 -3.85 -18.89 -17.75
CA PHE A 292 -4.84 -19.63 -18.50
C PHE A 292 -6.23 -19.34 -17.94
N GLY A 293 -7.23 -19.33 -18.81
CA GLY A 293 -8.62 -19.41 -18.41
C GLY A 293 -9.37 -20.41 -19.26
N THR A 294 -10.48 -20.93 -18.73
CA THR A 294 -11.43 -21.68 -19.55
C THR A 294 -12.46 -20.70 -20.12
N PRO A 295 -12.81 -20.79 -21.41
CA PRO A 295 -13.98 -20.08 -21.91
C PRO A 295 -15.22 -20.59 -21.17
N PHE A 296 -16.23 -19.73 -20.95
CA PHE A 296 -17.48 -20.11 -20.26
C PHE A 296 -18.07 -21.40 -20.86
N GLY A 297 -18.12 -22.47 -20.06
CA GLY A 297 -18.62 -23.79 -20.45
C GLY A 297 -17.65 -24.69 -21.26
N GLY A 298 -16.38 -24.30 -21.41
CA GLY A 298 -15.32 -25.11 -22.02
C GLY A 298 -14.49 -25.87 -20.99
N TYR A 299 -13.93 -27.03 -21.39
CA TYR A 299 -13.04 -27.84 -20.55
C TYR A 299 -11.55 -27.62 -20.86
N ASP A 300 -11.24 -26.92 -21.95
CA ASP A 300 -9.88 -26.71 -22.41
C ASP A 300 -9.31 -25.41 -21.85
N TRP A 301 -8.08 -25.49 -21.36
CA TRP A 301 -7.31 -24.32 -20.92
C TRP A 301 -6.84 -23.53 -22.12
N ILE A 302 -7.24 -22.26 -22.18
CA ILE A 302 -6.76 -21.33 -23.18
C ILE A 302 -5.83 -20.35 -22.49
N GLU A 303 -4.65 -20.19 -23.07
CA GLU A 303 -3.70 -19.18 -22.61
C GLU A 303 -4.25 -17.78 -22.91
N ARG A 304 -4.49 -16.99 -21.87
CA ARG A 304 -5.05 -15.64 -21.96
C ARG A 304 -3.98 -14.56 -21.88
N GLU A 305 -3.00 -14.74 -21.02
CA GLU A 305 -1.92 -13.78 -20.81
C GLU A 305 -0.59 -14.50 -20.57
N ARG A 306 0.50 -13.88 -21.01
CA ARG A 306 1.86 -14.30 -20.66
C ARG A 306 2.71 -13.09 -20.34
N GLN A 307 3.57 -13.23 -19.35
CA GLN A 307 4.59 -12.26 -19.00
C GLN A 307 5.94 -12.95 -19.11
N HIS A 308 6.86 -12.36 -19.86
CA HIS A 308 8.27 -12.78 -19.88
C HIS A 308 9.10 -11.76 -19.14
N TYR A 309 10.01 -12.24 -18.31
CA TYR A 309 10.92 -11.41 -17.52
C TYR A 309 12.35 -11.65 -17.97
N GLU A 310 13.07 -10.56 -18.17
CA GLU A 310 14.52 -10.61 -18.40
C GLU A 310 15.22 -9.86 -17.29
N TYR A 311 16.43 -10.31 -16.96
CA TYR A 311 17.24 -9.77 -15.88
C TYR A 311 18.58 -9.28 -16.42
N ASP A 312 19.09 -8.20 -15.84
CA ASP A 312 20.46 -7.73 -16.10
C ASP A 312 21.51 -8.63 -15.42
N ASP A 313 22.78 -8.28 -15.60
CA ASP A 313 23.92 -9.02 -15.03
C ASP A 313 23.99 -8.93 -13.49
N LYS A 314 23.29 -7.97 -12.88
CA LYS A 314 23.13 -7.83 -11.41
C LYS A 314 21.91 -8.61 -10.89
N GLY A 315 21.12 -9.22 -11.78
CA GLY A 315 19.91 -9.95 -11.44
C GLY A 315 18.69 -9.06 -11.18
N LEU A 316 18.73 -7.79 -11.57
CA LEU A 316 17.59 -6.87 -11.51
C LEU A 316 16.74 -7.02 -12.77
N THR A 317 15.42 -6.84 -12.67
CA THR A 317 14.51 -6.99 -13.82
C THR A 317 14.78 -5.93 -14.88
N ALA A 318 15.43 -6.29 -15.97
CA ALA A 318 15.73 -5.41 -17.09
C ALA A 318 14.50 -5.14 -17.96
N SER A 319 13.67 -6.17 -18.22
CA SER A 319 12.48 -6.01 -19.05
C SER A 319 11.33 -6.94 -18.63
N ILE A 320 10.09 -6.52 -18.94
CA ILE A 320 8.89 -7.35 -18.87
C ILE A 320 8.10 -7.21 -20.18
N SER A 321 7.96 -8.31 -20.92
CA SER A 321 7.09 -8.37 -22.11
C SER A 321 5.73 -8.94 -21.73
N TYR A 322 4.66 -8.19 -22.01
CA TYR A 322 3.28 -8.58 -21.78
C TYR A 322 2.67 -9.08 -23.07
N PHE A 323 2.12 -10.28 -23.04
CA PHE A 323 1.38 -10.86 -24.15
C PHE A 323 -0.06 -11.12 -23.72
N ARG A 324 -1.03 -10.77 -24.55
CA ARG A 324 -2.45 -11.01 -24.29
C ARG A 324 -3.11 -11.68 -25.49
N LEU A 325 -3.99 -12.61 -25.20
CA LEU A 325 -4.86 -13.22 -26.20
C LEU A 325 -5.80 -12.14 -26.72
N THR A 326 -5.67 -11.81 -27.99
CA THR A 326 -6.54 -10.84 -28.66
C THR A 326 -7.53 -11.63 -29.50
N THR A 327 -8.74 -11.81 -28.99
CA THR A 327 -9.80 -12.50 -29.75
C THR A 327 -10.36 -11.53 -30.78
N PHE A 328 -9.98 -11.71 -32.04
CA PHE A 328 -10.60 -11.00 -33.16
C PHE A 328 -11.88 -11.74 -33.57
N TYR A 329 -13.04 -11.23 -33.14
CA TYR A 329 -14.32 -11.65 -33.72
C TYR A 329 -14.47 -11.11 -35.14
N TYR A 330 -13.85 -11.76 -36.12
CA TYR A 330 -14.22 -11.55 -37.51
C TYR A 330 -15.55 -12.27 -37.78
N ALA A 331 -16.58 -11.48 -38.07
CA ALA A 331 -17.94 -11.94 -38.34
C ALA A 331 -18.00 -12.92 -39.53
N GLY A 332 -17.72 -14.20 -39.27
CA GLY A 332 -17.98 -15.32 -40.18
C GLY A 332 -16.77 -16.12 -40.69
N GLU A 333 -15.53 -15.78 -40.36
CA GLU A 333 -14.34 -16.47 -40.92
C GLU A 333 -13.29 -16.83 -39.84
N GLY A 334 -13.67 -17.70 -38.90
CA GLY A 334 -12.73 -18.40 -38.02
C GLY A 334 -12.05 -17.53 -36.95
N GLU A 335 -11.97 -18.05 -35.73
CA GLU A 335 -11.18 -17.44 -34.65
C GLU A 335 -9.70 -17.79 -34.87
N VAL A 336 -8.87 -16.76 -35.08
CA VAL A 336 -7.42 -16.91 -34.95
C VAL A 336 -7.06 -16.39 -33.58
N ASP A 337 -7.00 -17.31 -32.63
CA ASP A 337 -6.51 -17.07 -31.29
C ASP A 337 -4.98 -17.06 -31.32
N SER A 338 -4.39 -15.86 -31.31
CA SER A 338 -2.95 -15.69 -31.17
C SER A 338 -2.62 -14.76 -30.01
N LEU A 339 -1.61 -15.15 -29.25
CA LEU A 339 -1.07 -14.35 -28.18
C LEU A 339 -0.13 -13.30 -28.80
N MET A 340 -0.46 -12.02 -28.65
CA MET A 340 0.35 -10.92 -29.19
C MET A 340 0.94 -10.09 -28.06
N ILE A 341 2.13 -9.52 -28.29
CA ILE A 341 2.72 -8.56 -27.35
C ILE A 341 1.79 -7.35 -27.29
N THR A 342 1.37 -6.94 -26.10
CA THR A 342 0.58 -5.71 -25.90
C THR A 342 1.44 -4.58 -25.36
N ASP A 343 2.34 -4.88 -24.43
CA ASP A 343 3.17 -3.89 -23.77
C ASP A 343 4.56 -4.48 -23.53
N LEU A 344 5.59 -3.63 -23.57
CA LEU A 344 6.95 -3.95 -23.13
C LEU A 344 7.38 -2.87 -22.15
N GLU A 345 7.78 -3.30 -20.95
CA GLU A 345 8.37 -2.45 -19.93
C GLU A 345 9.87 -2.69 -19.86
N GLU A 346 10.67 -1.63 -19.92
CA GLU A 346 12.12 -1.68 -19.76
C GLU A 346 12.52 -0.83 -18.56
N PHE A 347 13.48 -1.32 -17.79
CA PHE A 347 13.94 -0.67 -16.56
C PHE A 347 15.43 -0.40 -16.62
N GLN A 348 15.84 0.73 -16.05
CA GLN A 348 17.25 0.99 -15.76
C GLN A 348 17.44 1.23 -14.28
N TYR A 349 18.63 0.87 -13.83
CA TYR A 349 19.04 0.95 -12.44
C TYR A 349 20.35 1.73 -12.31
N ASP A 350 20.53 2.41 -11.18
CA ASP A 350 21.82 2.99 -10.83
C ASP A 350 22.80 1.91 -10.34
N ASP A 351 24.00 2.33 -9.94
CA ASP A 351 25.02 1.41 -9.44
C ASP A 351 24.66 0.73 -8.12
N HIS A 352 23.71 1.27 -7.37
CA HIS A 352 23.21 0.73 -6.11
C HIS A 352 22.01 -0.21 -6.29
N GLY A 353 21.50 -0.35 -7.51
CA GLY A 353 20.33 -1.18 -7.83
C GLY A 353 19.00 -0.46 -7.61
N ASN A 354 19.00 0.87 -7.46
CA ASN A 354 17.78 1.66 -7.42
C ASN A 354 17.26 1.86 -8.85
N LYS A 355 15.96 1.66 -9.05
CA LYS A 355 15.32 1.84 -10.36
C LYS A 355 15.28 3.33 -10.70
N ILE A 356 16.07 3.80 -11.67
CA ILE A 356 16.14 5.21 -12.07
C ILE A 356 15.20 5.54 -13.25
N GLU A 357 14.80 4.53 -14.01
CA GLU A 357 13.96 4.72 -15.19
C GLU A 357 13.05 3.52 -15.44
N LYS A 358 11.84 3.83 -15.94
CA LYS A 358 10.92 2.88 -16.55
C LYS A 358 10.45 3.44 -17.89
N ILE A 359 10.63 2.69 -18.96
CA ILE A 359 10.04 2.97 -20.27
C ILE A 359 8.94 1.93 -20.51
N THR A 360 7.76 2.38 -20.93
CA THR A 360 6.68 1.51 -21.38
C THR A 360 6.41 1.79 -22.85
N THR A 361 6.49 0.76 -23.66
CA THR A 361 6.04 0.75 -25.05
C THR A 361 4.78 -0.09 -25.15
N GLN A 362 3.87 0.29 -26.05
CA GLN A 362 2.63 -0.43 -26.31
C GLN A 362 2.54 -0.77 -27.78
N TRP A 363 1.96 -1.93 -28.07
CA TRP A 363 1.68 -2.35 -29.42
C TRP A 363 0.63 -1.46 -30.06
N ASP A 364 0.97 -0.89 -31.21
CA ASP A 364 0.07 -0.12 -32.03
C ASP A 364 -0.42 -1.00 -33.20
N GLU A 365 -1.73 -1.28 -33.20
CA GLU A 365 -2.37 -2.10 -34.23
C GLU A 365 -2.33 -1.46 -35.62
N TYR A 366 -2.20 -0.14 -35.71
CA TYR A 366 -2.19 0.57 -37.00
C TYR A 366 -0.86 0.42 -37.73
N ASP A 367 0.25 0.45 -37.00
CA ASP A 367 1.60 0.37 -37.58
C ASP A 367 2.25 -1.01 -37.41
N ASN A 368 1.62 -1.91 -36.65
CA ASN A 368 2.10 -3.25 -36.35
C ASN A 368 3.52 -3.20 -35.74
N SER A 369 3.71 -2.27 -34.80
CA SER A 369 4.97 -2.04 -34.09
C SER A 369 4.74 -1.64 -32.62
N LEU A 370 5.81 -1.68 -31.82
CA LEU A 370 5.81 -1.14 -30.46
C LEU A 370 6.14 0.35 -30.52
N SER A 371 5.25 1.20 -30.01
CA SER A 371 5.46 2.64 -29.93
C SER A 371 5.52 3.10 -28.47
N GLY A 372 6.27 4.16 -28.20
CA GLY A 372 6.49 4.69 -26.85
C GLY A 372 5.21 5.23 -26.23
N LYS A 373 4.77 4.65 -25.11
CA LYS A 373 3.56 5.06 -24.38
C LYS A 373 3.87 6.01 -23.23
N SER A 374 4.89 5.69 -22.43
CA SER A 374 5.26 6.50 -21.26
C SER A 374 6.70 6.26 -20.84
N ARG A 375 7.30 7.28 -20.23
CA ARG A 375 8.62 7.23 -19.60
C ARG A 375 8.51 7.82 -18.19
N THR A 376 8.96 7.09 -17.19
CA THR A 376 8.98 7.51 -15.79
C THR A 376 10.43 7.54 -15.33
N LEU A 377 10.85 8.68 -14.78
CA LEU A 377 12.15 8.86 -14.14
C LEU A 377 11.95 8.84 -12.64
N TYR A 378 12.83 8.14 -11.94
CA TYR A 378 12.85 8.09 -10.49
C TYR A 378 14.09 8.81 -9.98
N ALA A 379 13.89 9.64 -8.97
CA ALA A 379 14.98 10.23 -8.21
C ALA A 379 14.82 9.81 -6.75
N TYR A 380 15.95 9.59 -6.09
CA TYR A 380 16.03 9.16 -4.71
C TYR A 380 16.74 10.24 -3.91
N ASP A 381 16.26 10.50 -2.71
CA ASP A 381 17.03 11.26 -1.73
C ASP A 381 18.17 10.38 -1.15
N TYR A 382 19.10 10.98 -0.40
CA TYR A 382 20.20 10.25 0.22
C TYR A 382 19.74 9.19 1.25
N GLY A 383 18.47 9.26 1.67
CA GLY A 383 17.80 8.27 2.53
C GLY A 383 17.19 7.07 1.79
N MET A 384 17.32 7.01 0.46
CA MET A 384 16.68 6.02 -0.43
C MET A 384 15.15 6.08 -0.45
N ASN A 385 14.54 7.22 -0.11
CA ASN A 385 13.11 7.43 -0.30
C ASN A 385 12.81 7.79 -1.76
N ARG A 386 11.69 7.25 -2.28
CA ARG A 386 11.30 7.35 -3.69
C ARG A 386 10.49 8.63 -3.93
N ASN A 387 11.01 9.55 -4.73
CA ASN A 387 10.24 10.67 -5.29
C ASN A 387 9.75 10.31 -6.70
N HIS A 388 8.44 10.45 -6.96
CA HIS A 388 7.83 10.06 -8.24
C HIS A 388 7.61 11.29 -9.13
N PHE A 389 8.34 11.37 -10.25
CA PHE A 389 8.12 12.41 -11.26
C PHE A 389 7.36 11.83 -12.47
N ARG A 390 6.15 12.31 -12.73
CA ARG A 390 5.37 11.97 -13.92
C ARG A 390 5.34 13.16 -14.87
N LYS A 391 5.98 13.02 -16.04
CA LYS A 391 5.88 14.03 -17.11
C LYS A 391 4.94 13.52 -18.22
N PRO A 392 3.76 14.11 -18.43
CA PRO A 392 2.92 13.76 -19.56
C PRO A 392 3.48 14.43 -20.83
N TYR A 393 3.71 13.65 -21.89
CA TYR A 393 3.80 14.16 -23.26
C TYR A 393 2.48 13.82 -23.98
N GLY A 394 1.89 14.81 -24.66
CA GLY A 394 0.47 14.86 -25.11
C GLY A 394 0.01 13.77 -26.09
N ASN A 395 -1.32 13.56 -26.27
CA ASN A 395 -2.17 14.49 -27.03
C ASN A 395 -3.69 14.47 -26.66
N ILE A 396 -4.27 15.69 -26.50
CA ILE A 396 -5.68 16.15 -26.77
C ILE A 396 -6.77 15.76 -25.72
N ASN A 397 -7.62 16.62 -25.11
CA ASN A 397 -8.04 18.04 -25.22
C ASN A 397 -8.75 18.49 -23.91
N ILE A 398 -8.73 19.80 -23.58
CA ILE A 398 -9.65 20.66 -22.76
C ILE A 398 -8.79 21.71 -21.95
N PRO A 399 -9.21 23.00 -21.85
CA PRO A 399 -8.36 24.14 -22.19
C PRO A 399 -7.51 24.74 -21.05
N GLU A 400 -6.50 25.46 -21.53
CA GLU A 400 -5.47 26.24 -20.85
C GLU A 400 -6.01 27.30 -19.87
N ILE A 401 -5.40 27.37 -18.69
CA ILE A 401 -5.16 28.63 -18.00
C ILE A 401 -3.65 28.86 -18.04
N TYR A 402 -3.23 29.88 -18.78
CA TYR A 402 -1.88 30.43 -18.70
C TYR A 402 -1.78 31.29 -17.44
N LEU A 403 -0.82 30.98 -16.56
CA LEU A 403 -0.33 31.94 -15.58
C LEU A 403 1.12 32.25 -15.89
N SER A 404 1.38 33.45 -16.42
CA SER A 404 2.70 34.07 -16.35
C SER A 404 2.78 34.84 -15.05
N ILE A 405 3.80 34.62 -14.23
CA ILE A 405 4.12 35.52 -13.12
C ILE A 405 5.53 36.06 -13.34
N ASP A 406 5.59 37.38 -13.56
CA ASP A 406 6.81 38.18 -13.41
C ASP A 406 7.10 38.40 -11.92
N LEU A 407 8.35 38.18 -11.54
CA LEU A 407 8.91 38.41 -10.21
C LEU A 407 8.84 39.90 -9.80
N TYR A 408 8.39 40.15 -8.57
CA TYR A 408 8.81 41.33 -7.80
C TYR A 408 9.40 40.90 -6.45
N LYS A 409 10.56 41.50 -6.17
CA LYS A 409 11.47 41.30 -5.05
C LYS A 409 11.09 42.22 -3.88
N GLU A 410 11.43 41.79 -2.65
CA GLU A 410 11.20 42.41 -1.32
C GLU A 410 9.89 41.92 -0.67
N VAL A 411 9.90 41.22 0.46
CA VAL A 411 10.49 41.55 1.76
C VAL A 411 10.81 40.26 2.53
N LEU A 412 12.08 40.05 2.91
CA LEU A 412 12.51 39.00 3.83
C LEU A 412 13.48 39.62 4.83
N ASP A 413 12.89 40.24 5.84
CA ASP A 413 13.53 40.55 7.12
C ASP A 413 12.43 40.38 8.17
N ASN A 414 12.32 39.18 8.76
CA ASN A 414 12.07 38.97 10.20
C ASN A 414 11.76 37.50 10.54
N LEU A 415 12.47 37.04 11.59
CA LEU A 415 12.15 35.96 12.54
C LEU A 415 12.84 34.60 12.35
N LEU A 416 14.02 34.53 12.98
CA LEU A 416 14.55 33.37 13.69
C LEU A 416 13.55 32.90 14.77
N PHE A 417 13.24 31.61 14.86
CA PHE A 417 13.28 30.84 16.12
C PHE A 417 13.19 29.32 15.90
N ASP A 418 14.07 28.65 16.65
CA ASP A 418 14.06 27.28 17.18
C ASP A 418 14.73 26.14 16.39
N ASP A 419 15.71 25.56 17.08
CA ASP A 419 16.65 24.54 16.60
C ASP A 419 16.08 23.15 16.81
N ARG A 420 15.95 22.38 15.72
CA ARG A 420 16.17 20.92 15.58
C ARG A 420 15.54 20.41 14.29
N ILE A 421 16.26 20.52 13.17
CA ILE A 421 15.94 19.82 11.92
C ILE A 421 17.26 19.29 11.34
N LEU A 422 17.29 18.01 10.99
CA LEU A 422 18.39 17.36 10.28
C LEU A 422 18.02 17.34 8.79
N VAL A 423 18.86 17.90 7.93
CA VAL A 423 18.74 17.81 6.45
C VAL A 423 20.11 17.41 5.94
N GLU A 424 20.23 16.31 5.19
CA GLU A 424 21.52 15.87 4.64
C GLU A 424 21.42 15.43 3.17
N GLU A 425 22.20 16.17 2.37
CA GLU A 425 22.72 15.91 1.02
C GLU A 425 21.82 16.17 -0.21
N ILE A 426 22.29 17.07 -1.09
CA ILE A 426 21.69 17.44 -2.37
C ILE A 426 22.74 17.23 -3.47
N THR A 427 22.43 16.40 -4.47
CA THR A 427 23.25 16.22 -5.68
C THR A 427 22.51 16.79 -6.88
N PHE A 428 23.18 17.67 -7.64
CA PHE A 428 22.58 18.42 -8.75
C PHE A 428 22.87 17.80 -10.11
N MET A 429 21.88 17.83 -11.01
CA MET A 429 22.09 17.70 -12.46
C MET A 429 21.40 18.85 -13.17
N GLY A 430 22.18 19.65 -13.91
CA GLY A 430 21.67 20.73 -14.74
C GLY A 430 21.74 20.36 -16.23
N PHE A 431 20.81 20.92 -16.99
CA PHE A 431 20.87 20.96 -18.45
C PHE A 431 21.08 22.40 -18.90
N GLU A 432 21.87 22.57 -19.96
CA GLU A 432 22.04 23.84 -20.65
C GLU A 432 21.44 23.69 -22.05
N GLU A 433 20.57 24.62 -22.41
CA GLU A 433 20.08 24.79 -23.78
C GLU A 433 20.98 25.78 -24.51
N PHE A 434 21.44 25.39 -25.69
CA PHE A 434 22.22 26.27 -26.56
C PHE A 434 21.73 26.13 -28.00
N GLU A 435 21.77 27.22 -28.76
CA GLU A 435 21.54 27.15 -30.20
C GLU A 435 22.78 26.61 -30.90
N ASN A 436 22.60 25.56 -31.71
CA ASN A 436 23.65 25.06 -32.59
C ASN A 436 23.90 26.05 -33.76
N GLU A 437 24.91 25.77 -34.58
CA GLU A 437 25.28 26.65 -35.70
C GLU A 437 24.17 26.78 -36.77
N GLN A 438 23.15 25.91 -36.75
CA GLN A 438 21.97 25.98 -37.60
C GLN A 438 20.81 26.81 -37.00
N GLY A 439 20.95 27.29 -35.76
CA GLY A 439 19.90 28.03 -35.03
C GLY A 439 18.84 27.12 -34.42
N GLU A 440 19.17 25.85 -34.18
CA GLU A 440 18.29 24.89 -33.50
C GLU A 440 18.73 24.76 -32.03
N THR A 441 17.78 24.80 -31.10
CA THR A 441 18.07 24.61 -29.68
C THR A 441 18.40 23.14 -29.40
N GLU A 442 19.61 22.89 -28.92
CA GLU A 442 20.06 21.60 -28.42
C GLU A 442 20.22 21.65 -26.90
N THR A 443 19.95 20.53 -26.23
CA THR A 443 20.09 20.39 -24.77
C THR A 443 21.26 19.48 -24.45
N ARG A 444 22.21 19.92 -23.61
CA ARG A 444 23.33 19.10 -23.14
C ARG A 444 23.38 18.98 -21.62
N TRP A 445 23.75 17.80 -21.15
CA TRP A 445 23.97 17.50 -19.74
C TRP A 445 25.32 18.04 -19.23
N LEU A 446 25.30 18.72 -18.08
CA LEU A 446 26.50 19.14 -17.37
C LEU A 446 26.98 18.03 -16.41
N ASN A 447 28.31 17.88 -16.24
CA ASN A 447 28.89 16.95 -15.27
C ASN A 447 28.63 17.43 -13.82
N PRO A 448 28.34 16.53 -12.87
CA PRO A 448 28.04 16.90 -11.50
C PRO A 448 29.27 17.43 -10.75
N CYS A 449 29.07 18.48 -9.95
CA CYS A 449 30.04 18.97 -8.95
C CYS A 449 29.73 18.34 -7.59
N THR A 450 30.73 17.76 -6.93
CA THR A 450 30.60 17.17 -5.59
C THR A 450 31.18 18.12 -4.54
N GLN A 451 30.41 18.47 -3.50
CA GLN A 451 30.95 19.08 -2.27
C GLN A 451 31.15 18.02 -1.18
N LYS A 452 32.12 18.23 -0.28
CA LYS A 452 32.40 17.34 0.86
C LYS A 452 32.12 18.06 2.17
N TYR A 453 31.38 17.40 3.05
CA TYR A 453 31.14 17.83 4.44
C TYR A 453 32.05 17.08 5.42
N ASN A 454 32.33 17.67 6.59
CA ASN A 454 33.08 17.04 7.68
C ASN A 454 32.15 16.76 8.86
N TYR A 455 32.20 15.54 9.39
CA TYR A 455 31.44 15.12 10.57
C TYR A 455 32.38 14.78 11.73
N SER A 456 31.94 15.04 12.96
CA SER A 456 32.63 14.58 14.17
C SER A 456 31.76 13.61 14.97
N LYS A 457 32.40 12.60 15.57
CA LYS A 457 31.75 11.53 16.35
C LYS A 457 31.59 12.00 17.80
N LEU A 458 30.38 11.87 18.34
CA LEU A 458 30.15 12.04 19.79
C LEU A 458 30.67 10.79 20.53
N GLU A 459 31.47 11.00 21.58
CA GLU A 459 31.89 9.96 22.54
C GLU A 459 30.80 9.64 23.57
#